data_AF-A0A6C0BBX1-F1
#
_entry.id   AF-A0A6C0BBX1-F1
#
_cell.length_a   1.000
_cell.length_b   1.000
_cell.length_c   1.000
_cell.angle_alpha   90.00
_cell.angle_beta   90.00
_cell.angle_gamma   90.00
#
_symmetry.space_group_name_H-M   'P 1'
#
loop_
_entity.id
_entity.type
_entity.pdbx_description
1 polymer ?
#
loop_
_entity_poly.entity_id
_entity_poly.type
_entity_poly.pdbx_seq_one_letter_code
_entity_poly.pdbx_strand_id
1 'polypeptide(L)'
;MKKNANLIVGWKSVYLIFVLVFLLLGLVLYFAPAVFLFLFSSILGNLLLIVGIVLLGYFDMAFAFGVGLIFLVLFLVFRLQKNDNKNIGEKDVREKFLSGIPQYQTGRITVGSWPSEIVREFLNFQAAHNPDIFFDMDLIQKQTTPDEAQIFLKNGSWPWSSEVQRMYRDAIAENSYISTNPGSSLGDAQKVYNENAIKQLLSWNSKEGDFLLGGVTIGHPKDMPKNINNTVRCVASVDGDAVLEKTIYNGYNGINGSMAYKKSVVSNEELPNIVPGFAYLKGVCNPCAPLNSPPDYSCPFIIDTGNGTEISDIWENLWGITGVKKEKNKVFATRDNSYLLGVSRKDLDLEDPIVLNMNTNFYM
;
A
#
# COMPACT_ATOMS: atom_id res chain seq x y z
N MET A 1 60.59 52.95 -5.35
CA MET A 1 59.44 53.01 -4.43
C MET A 1 58.30 52.16 -4.99
N LYS A 2 58.15 50.91 -4.56
CA LYS A 2 57.01 50.04 -4.93
C LYS A 2 55.85 50.33 -3.98
N LYS A 3 54.75 50.90 -4.50
CA LYS A 3 53.48 51.03 -3.77
C LYS A 3 52.75 49.68 -3.88
N ASN A 4 52.60 49.00 -2.75
CA ASN A 4 51.73 47.85 -2.63
C ASN A 4 50.28 48.33 -2.71
N ALA A 5 49.60 48.00 -3.81
CA ALA A 5 48.15 48.15 -3.91
C ALA A 5 47.49 47.00 -3.16
N ASN A 6 47.24 47.20 -1.86
CA ASN A 6 46.38 46.30 -1.10
C ASN A 6 44.93 46.51 -1.57
N LEU A 7 44.43 45.57 -2.36
CA LEU A 7 43.04 45.50 -2.78
C LEU A 7 42.22 45.05 -1.56
N ILE A 8 41.61 46.00 -0.85
CA ILE A 8 40.71 45.71 0.27
C ILE A 8 39.41 45.17 -0.32
N VAL A 9 39.33 43.85 -0.51
CA VAL A 9 38.09 43.15 -0.83
C VAL A 9 37.23 43.18 0.43
N GLY A 10 36.18 44.01 0.43
CA GLY A 10 35.26 44.10 1.56
C GLY A 10 34.53 42.79 1.82
N TRP A 11 34.27 42.46 3.10
CA TRP A 11 33.61 41.22 3.53
C TRP A 11 32.31 40.87 2.80
N LYS A 12 31.59 41.87 2.27
CA LYS A 12 30.38 41.66 1.47
C LYS A 12 30.64 40.88 0.17
N SER A 13 31.82 41.04 -0.43
CA SER A 13 32.20 40.32 -1.65
C SER A 13 32.52 38.85 -1.38
N VAL A 14 33.06 38.53 -0.19
CA VAL A 14 33.38 37.14 0.21
C VAL A 14 32.09 36.34 0.41
N TYR A 15 31.06 36.93 1.04
CA TYR A 15 29.77 36.28 1.23
C TYR A 15 29.07 35.95 -0.09
N LEU A 16 29.13 36.87 -1.06
CA LEU A 16 28.49 36.67 -2.37
C LEU A 16 29.16 35.52 -3.15
N ILE A 17 30.49 35.42 -3.09
CA ILE A 17 31.23 34.29 -3.67
C ILE A 17 30.84 32.98 -2.99
N PHE A 18 30.73 32.97 -1.67
CA PHE A 18 30.33 31.78 -0.92
C PHE A 18 28.93 31.30 -1.33
N VAL A 19 27.94 32.18 -1.36
CA VAL A 19 26.57 31.84 -1.79
C VAL A 19 26.55 31.30 -3.23
N LEU A 20 27.32 31.91 -4.14
CA LEU A 20 27.40 31.48 -5.52
C LEU A 20 28.00 30.07 -5.66
N VAL A 21 29.04 29.75 -4.89
CA VAL A 21 29.66 28.42 -4.88
C VAL A 21 28.67 27.35 -4.39
N PHE A 22 27.91 27.63 -3.32
CA PHE A 22 26.90 26.70 -2.83
C PHE A 22 25.73 26.50 -3.80
N LEU A 23 25.32 27.56 -4.49
CA LEU A 23 24.26 27.50 -5.49
C LEU A 23 24.70 26.66 -6.71
N LEU A 24 25.94 26.85 -7.18
CA LEU A 24 26.52 26.03 -8.24
C LEU A 24 26.69 24.57 -7.81
N LEU A 25 27.13 24.32 -6.58
CA LEU A 25 27.24 22.96 -6.04
C LEU A 25 25.87 22.27 -5.97
N GLY A 26 24.83 22.98 -5.50
CA GLY A 26 23.46 22.49 -5.49
C GLY A 26 22.92 22.18 -6.88
N LEU A 27 23.27 23.00 -7.87
CA LEU A 27 22.88 22.78 -9.26
C LEU A 27 23.57 21.55 -9.86
N VAL A 28 24.87 21.34 -9.58
CA VAL A 28 25.60 20.12 -9.99
C VAL A 28 25.00 18.87 -9.32
N LEU A 29 24.66 18.95 -8.03
CA LEU A 29 24.00 17.87 -7.31
C LEU A 29 22.64 17.51 -7.91
N TYR A 30 21.87 18.52 -8.34
CA TYR A 30 20.55 18.33 -8.94
C TYR A 30 20.64 17.70 -10.34
N PHE A 31 21.52 18.21 -11.21
CA PHE A 31 21.59 17.75 -12.60
C PHE A 31 22.48 16.51 -12.82
N ALA A 32 23.49 16.29 -11.96
CA ALA A 32 24.48 15.24 -12.15
C ALA A 32 24.94 14.60 -10.83
N PRO A 33 24.03 13.94 -10.07
CA PRO A 33 24.36 13.32 -8.78
C PRO A 33 25.47 12.26 -8.89
N ALA A 34 25.61 11.61 -10.06
CA ALA A 34 26.68 10.65 -10.33
C ALA A 34 28.09 11.28 -10.29
N VAL A 35 28.25 12.55 -10.72
CA VAL A 35 29.54 13.26 -10.70
C VAL A 35 29.96 13.54 -9.26
N PHE A 36 29.00 13.89 -8.40
CA PHE A 36 29.25 14.06 -6.98
C PHE A 36 29.70 12.76 -6.32
N LEU A 37 28.99 11.65 -6.58
CA LEU A 37 29.40 10.35 -6.06
C LEU A 37 30.79 9.93 -6.57
N PHE A 38 31.12 10.22 -7.83
CA PHE A 38 32.43 9.95 -8.40
C PHE A 38 33.56 10.72 -7.70
N LEU A 39 33.33 11.99 -7.33
CA LEU A 39 34.32 12.83 -6.65
C LEU A 39 34.77 12.25 -5.31
N PHE A 40 33.86 11.67 -4.52
CA PHE A 40 34.20 11.13 -3.18
C PHE A 40 34.48 9.63 -3.16
N SER A 41 34.00 8.88 -4.16
CA SER A 41 34.18 7.42 -4.22
C SER A 41 35.45 6.98 -4.93
N SER A 42 35.96 7.78 -5.88
CA SER A 42 37.11 7.42 -6.71
C SER A 42 38.42 8.04 -6.22
N ILE A 43 39.55 7.36 -6.46
CA ILE A 43 40.89 7.89 -6.17
C ILE A 43 41.15 9.16 -6.97
N LEU A 44 40.71 9.19 -8.24
CA LEU A 44 40.86 10.33 -9.13
C LEU A 44 40.03 11.54 -8.66
N GLY A 45 38.81 11.31 -8.21
CA GLY A 45 37.96 12.34 -7.63
C GLY A 45 38.58 12.99 -6.39
N ASN A 46 39.09 12.17 -5.47
CA ASN A 46 39.77 12.68 -4.28
C ASN A 46 41.06 13.45 -4.63
N LEU A 47 41.81 13.02 -5.66
CA LEU A 47 42.97 13.74 -6.17
C LEU A 47 42.57 15.13 -6.71
N LEU A 48 41.49 15.20 -7.49
CA LEU A 48 40.96 16.47 -8.02
C LEU A 48 40.52 17.42 -6.90
N LEU A 49 39.89 16.90 -5.84
CA LEU A 49 39.52 17.71 -4.67
C LEU A 49 40.75 18.29 -3.98
N ILE A 50 41.82 17.50 -3.78
CA ILE A 50 43.07 17.97 -3.17
C ILE A 50 43.71 19.06 -4.03
N VAL A 51 43.82 18.84 -5.34
CA VAL A 51 44.37 19.84 -6.27
C VAL A 51 43.53 21.12 -6.23
N GLY A 52 42.21 21.01 -6.19
CA GLY A 52 41.30 22.16 -6.07
C GLY A 52 41.54 22.96 -4.77
N ILE A 53 41.71 22.28 -3.64
CA ILE A 53 42.01 22.94 -2.35
C ILE A 53 43.38 23.64 -2.40
N VAL A 54 44.39 23.02 -3.00
CA VAL A 54 45.73 23.62 -3.15
C VAL A 54 45.69 24.87 -4.04
N LEU A 55 44.96 24.82 -5.15
CA LEU A 55 44.77 25.97 -6.03
C LEU A 55 44.01 27.10 -5.32
N LEU A 56 42.97 26.79 -4.55
CA LEU A 56 42.27 27.77 -3.72
C LEU A 56 43.19 28.38 -2.65
N GLY A 57 44.09 27.58 -2.08
CA GLY A 57 45.07 28.03 -1.09
C GLY A 57 46.07 29.06 -1.65
N TYR A 58 46.35 29.00 -2.96
CA TYR A 58 47.15 30.02 -3.63
C TYR A 58 46.45 31.39 -3.68
N PHE A 59 45.12 31.41 -3.71
CA PHE A 59 44.34 32.66 -3.69
C PHE A 59 44.07 33.15 -2.26
N ASP A 60 43.55 32.30 -1.39
CA ASP A 60 43.25 32.62 0.01
C ASP A 60 43.31 31.35 0.88
N MET A 61 44.27 31.34 1.81
CA MET A 61 44.49 30.21 2.72
C MET A 61 43.34 29.98 3.71
N ALA A 62 42.68 31.04 4.19
CA ALA A 62 41.57 30.90 5.14
C ALA A 62 40.34 30.29 4.45
N PHE A 63 40.09 30.70 3.20
CA PHE A 63 39.02 30.13 2.39
C PHE A 63 39.28 28.66 2.03
N ALA A 64 40.50 28.34 1.61
CA ALA A 64 40.89 26.97 1.29
C ALA A 64 40.75 26.02 2.49
N PHE A 65 41.10 26.49 3.70
CA PHE A 65 40.91 25.73 4.93
C PHE A 65 39.43 25.46 5.22
N GLY A 66 38.57 26.47 5.08
CA GLY A 66 37.12 26.32 5.29
C GLY A 66 36.48 25.31 4.32
N VAL A 67 36.81 25.41 3.03
CA VAL A 67 36.32 24.46 2.00
C VAL A 67 36.86 23.04 2.25
N GLY A 68 38.14 22.92 2.62
CA GLY A 68 38.75 21.63 2.94
C GLY A 68 38.08 20.93 4.12
N LEU A 69 37.68 21.67 5.16
CA LEU A 69 37.00 21.11 6.33
C LEU A 69 35.61 20.58 5.98
N ILE A 70 34.86 21.30 5.13
CA ILE A 70 33.56 20.85 4.62
C ILE A 70 33.71 19.55 3.82
N PHE A 71 34.69 19.48 2.90
CA PHE A 71 34.94 18.26 2.14
C PHE A 71 35.38 17.09 3.01
N LEU A 72 36.15 17.34 4.07
CA LEU A 72 36.52 16.32 5.04
C LEU A 72 35.30 15.76 5.79
N VAL A 73 34.37 16.61 6.22
CA VAL A 73 33.11 16.18 6.84
C VAL A 73 32.27 15.35 5.86
N LEU A 74 32.10 15.81 4.62
CA LEU A 74 31.37 15.08 3.59
C LEU A 74 32.02 13.72 3.28
N PHE A 75 33.34 13.68 3.20
CA PHE A 75 34.11 12.45 3.02
C PHE A 75 33.91 11.46 4.17
N LEU A 76 33.90 11.93 5.42
CA LEU A 76 33.66 11.09 6.59
C LEU A 76 32.24 10.53 6.61
N VAL A 77 31.22 11.36 6.35
CA VAL A 77 29.82 10.90 6.26
C VAL A 77 29.66 9.83 5.19
N PHE A 78 30.27 10.05 4.02
CA PHE A 78 30.22 9.09 2.91
C PHE A 78 30.96 7.78 3.22
N ARG A 79 32.11 7.85 3.92
CA ARG A 79 32.84 6.67 4.39
C ARG A 79 32.05 5.87 5.43
N LEU A 80 31.33 6.54 6.33
CA LEU A 80 30.49 5.88 7.33
C LEU A 80 29.33 5.14 6.65
N GLN A 81 28.63 5.78 5.71
CA GLN A 81 27.58 5.11 4.92
C GLN A 81 28.11 3.92 4.11
N LYS A 82 29.34 4.00 3.57
CA LYS A 82 29.95 2.90 2.83
C LYS A 82 30.39 1.73 3.73
N ASN A 83 30.85 2.00 4.95
CA ASN A 83 31.33 0.97 5.86
C ASN A 83 30.18 0.15 6.49
N ASP A 84 29.00 0.73 6.72
CA ASP A 84 27.81 -0.03 7.13
C ASP A 84 27.41 -1.09 6.09
N ASN A 85 27.69 -0.84 4.81
CA ASN A 85 27.45 -1.80 3.73
C ASN A 85 28.54 -2.89 3.59
N LYS A 86 29.67 -2.79 4.30
CA LYS A 86 30.81 -3.72 4.13
C LYS A 86 30.71 -4.99 4.99
N ASN A 87 29.72 -5.07 5.89
CA ASN A 87 29.39 -6.31 6.61
C ASN A 87 28.50 -7.27 5.80
N ILE A 88 28.19 -6.93 4.54
CA ILE A 88 27.46 -7.78 3.59
C ILE A 88 28.47 -8.27 2.54
N GLY A 89 28.59 -9.59 2.41
CA GLY A 89 29.72 -10.30 1.82
C GLY A 89 30.16 -9.88 0.41
N GLU A 90 31.48 -9.83 0.24
CA GLU A 90 32.26 -9.40 -0.94
C GLU A 90 32.25 -10.44 -2.08
N LYS A 91 31.05 -10.86 -2.52
CA LYS A 91 30.85 -11.55 -3.82
C LYS A 91 29.76 -10.90 -4.69
N ASP A 92 29.01 -9.96 -4.15
CA ASP A 92 27.81 -9.38 -4.78
C ASP A 92 28.06 -8.03 -5.50
N VAL A 93 29.29 -7.52 -5.46
CA VAL A 93 29.59 -6.14 -5.92
C VAL A 93 30.02 -6.07 -7.39
N ARG A 94 30.38 -7.20 -8.02
CA ARG A 94 30.83 -7.20 -9.42
C ARG A 94 29.68 -7.13 -10.44
N GLU A 95 28.44 -7.37 -10.03
CA GLU A 95 27.24 -7.19 -10.88
C GLU A 95 26.63 -5.78 -10.77
N LYS A 96 27.06 -4.98 -9.78
CA LYS A 96 26.50 -3.65 -9.47
C LYS A 96 26.96 -2.49 -10.36
N PHE A 97 27.67 -2.73 -11.45
CA PHE A 97 28.21 -1.65 -12.30
C PHE A 97 27.76 -1.66 -13.77
N LEU A 98 26.90 -2.61 -14.18
CA LEU A 98 26.39 -2.67 -15.54
C LEU A 98 24.88 -2.97 -15.56
N SER A 99 24.06 -1.97 -15.25
CA SER A 99 22.79 -1.65 -15.94
C SER A 99 21.92 -0.75 -15.07
N GLY A 100 21.34 0.29 -15.66
CA GLY A 100 20.34 1.15 -15.03
C GLY A 100 18.98 0.45 -14.94
N ILE A 101 18.93 -0.74 -14.35
CA ILE A 101 17.69 -1.45 -14.00
C ILE A 101 17.38 -1.14 -12.53
N PRO A 102 16.14 -0.73 -12.18
CA PRO A 102 15.75 -0.50 -10.79
C PRO A 102 16.04 -1.74 -9.95
N GLN A 103 16.80 -1.56 -8.86
CA GLN A 103 17.23 -2.67 -8.00
C GLN A 103 16.03 -3.20 -7.21
N TYR A 104 15.68 -4.46 -7.48
CA TYR A 104 14.82 -5.25 -6.61
C TYR A 104 15.49 -5.38 -5.23
N GLN A 105 14.80 -4.98 -4.17
CA GLN A 105 15.21 -5.34 -2.82
C GLN A 105 15.02 -6.84 -2.67
N THR A 106 16.08 -7.61 -2.91
CA THR A 106 16.18 -8.98 -2.44
C THR A 106 16.35 -8.95 -0.92
N GLY A 107 15.22 -8.73 -0.24
CA GLY A 107 15.02 -9.24 1.11
C GLY A 107 15.39 -10.72 1.11
N ARG A 108 16.01 -11.18 2.21
CA ARG A 108 16.49 -12.55 2.44
C ARG A 108 15.68 -13.57 1.64
N ILE A 109 16.31 -14.28 0.71
CA ILE A 109 15.73 -15.43 0.00
C ILE A 109 15.35 -16.48 1.06
N THR A 110 14.14 -16.39 1.59
CA THR A 110 13.52 -17.47 2.36
C THR A 110 12.88 -18.38 1.33
N VAL A 111 13.58 -19.48 1.02
CA VAL A 111 13.14 -20.66 0.23
C VAL A 111 11.74 -20.50 -0.39
N GLY A 112 11.71 -19.91 -1.58
CA GLY A 112 10.51 -19.86 -2.40
C GLY A 112 10.20 -21.24 -3.00
N SER A 113 8.92 -21.54 -3.19
CA SER A 113 8.44 -22.80 -3.78
C SER A 113 8.88 -22.99 -5.24
N TRP A 114 9.37 -21.94 -5.90
CA TRP A 114 9.71 -21.95 -7.31
C TRP A 114 11.20 -22.22 -7.57
N PRO A 115 11.53 -22.97 -8.64
CA PRO A 115 12.90 -23.03 -9.16
C PRO A 115 13.48 -21.63 -9.44
N SER A 116 14.76 -21.44 -9.10
CA SER A 116 15.46 -20.16 -9.27
C SER A 116 15.48 -19.64 -10.72
N GLU A 117 15.42 -20.56 -11.68
CA GLU A 117 15.34 -20.23 -13.11
C GLU A 117 14.03 -19.52 -13.45
N ILE A 118 12.89 -20.03 -12.98
CA ILE A 118 11.57 -19.41 -13.18
C ILE A 118 11.53 -18.03 -12.54
N VAL A 119 12.07 -17.88 -11.32
CA VAL A 119 12.14 -16.57 -10.64
C VAL A 119 12.93 -15.57 -11.49
N ARG A 120 14.10 -15.96 -12.00
CA ARG A 120 14.92 -15.09 -12.86
C ARG A 120 14.21 -14.73 -14.15
N GLU A 121 13.60 -15.69 -14.82
CA GLU A 121 12.85 -15.45 -16.06
C GLU A 121 11.64 -14.54 -15.83
N PHE A 122 10.90 -14.76 -14.75
CA PHE A 122 9.79 -13.91 -14.34
C PHE A 122 10.22 -12.47 -14.11
N LEU A 123 11.27 -12.25 -13.32
CA LEU A 123 11.79 -10.91 -13.06
C LEU A 123 12.28 -10.23 -14.34
N ASN A 124 12.97 -10.96 -15.23
CA ASN A 124 13.40 -10.43 -16.52
C ASN A 124 12.22 -10.06 -17.42
N PHE A 125 11.19 -10.91 -17.47
CA PHE A 125 9.96 -10.63 -18.22
C PHE A 125 9.27 -9.37 -17.68
N GLN A 126 9.13 -9.26 -16.35
CA GLN A 126 8.49 -8.12 -15.70
C GLN A 126 9.29 -6.83 -15.88
N ALA A 127 10.61 -6.87 -15.76
CA ALA A 127 11.46 -5.71 -16.02
C ALA A 127 11.33 -5.19 -17.46
N ALA A 128 11.08 -6.08 -18.43
CA ALA A 128 10.92 -5.70 -19.82
C ALA A 128 9.52 -5.18 -20.17
N HIS A 129 8.46 -5.75 -19.57
CA HIS A 129 7.07 -5.47 -19.96
C HIS A 129 6.33 -4.54 -18.99
N ASN A 130 6.70 -4.57 -17.71
CA ASN A 130 6.09 -3.80 -16.63
C ASN A 130 7.17 -3.12 -15.76
N PRO A 131 8.03 -2.26 -16.36
CA PRO A 131 9.20 -1.70 -15.67
C PRO A 131 8.86 -0.83 -14.45
N ASP A 132 7.65 -0.29 -14.40
CA ASP A 132 7.17 0.58 -13.32
C ASP A 132 6.51 -0.20 -12.16
N ILE A 133 6.45 -1.53 -12.24
CA ILE A 133 5.81 -2.38 -11.24
C ILE A 133 6.86 -3.15 -10.44
N PHE A 134 6.77 -3.04 -9.11
CA PHE A 134 7.57 -3.82 -8.18
C PHE A 134 6.79 -5.03 -7.70
N PHE A 135 7.40 -6.20 -7.80
CA PHE A 135 6.79 -7.47 -7.42
C PHE A 135 7.43 -8.02 -6.15
N ASP A 136 6.60 -8.29 -5.14
CA ASP A 136 7.01 -9.04 -3.96
C ASP A 136 7.04 -10.53 -4.32
N MET A 137 8.25 -11.07 -4.47
CA MET A 137 8.44 -12.46 -4.86
C MET A 137 7.99 -13.45 -3.78
N ASP A 138 8.02 -13.09 -2.50
CA ASP A 138 7.56 -13.98 -1.44
C ASP A 138 6.04 -14.09 -1.48
N LEU A 139 5.34 -13.00 -1.78
CA LEU A 139 3.90 -12.99 -1.93
C LEU A 139 3.45 -13.76 -3.18
N ILE A 140 4.06 -13.51 -4.33
CA ILE A 140 3.66 -14.16 -5.59
C ILE A 140 3.87 -15.67 -5.51
N GLN A 141 5.00 -16.13 -4.99
CA GLN A 141 5.27 -17.57 -4.87
C GLN A 141 4.34 -18.29 -3.88
N LYS A 142 3.68 -17.56 -2.97
CA LYS A 142 2.60 -18.10 -2.13
C LYS A 142 1.24 -18.12 -2.85
N GLN A 143 1.03 -17.22 -3.79
CA GLN A 143 -0.23 -17.07 -4.51
C GLN A 143 -0.33 -17.95 -5.76
N THR A 144 0.77 -18.42 -6.32
CA THR A 144 0.73 -19.17 -7.58
C THR A 144 1.82 -20.24 -7.65
N THR A 145 1.54 -21.26 -8.45
CA THR A 145 2.42 -22.43 -8.61
C THR A 145 3.52 -22.18 -9.65
N PRO A 146 4.63 -22.94 -9.61
CA PRO A 146 5.66 -22.88 -10.65
C PRO A 146 5.12 -23.13 -12.07
N ASP A 147 4.12 -24.02 -12.21
CA ASP A 147 3.54 -24.38 -13.51
C ASP A 147 2.72 -23.22 -14.11
N GLU A 148 1.92 -22.55 -13.28
CA GLU A 148 1.19 -21.34 -13.69
C GLU A 148 2.15 -20.21 -14.09
N ALA A 149 3.27 -20.07 -13.37
CA ALA A 149 4.31 -19.10 -13.72
C ALA A 149 4.94 -19.40 -15.09
N GLN A 150 5.16 -20.67 -15.43
CA GLN A 150 5.63 -21.05 -16.76
C GLN A 150 4.59 -20.77 -17.85
N ILE A 151 3.31 -21.02 -17.57
CA ILE A 151 2.22 -20.67 -18.49
C ILE A 151 2.21 -19.15 -18.74
N PHE A 152 2.37 -18.36 -17.67
CA PHE A 152 2.51 -16.91 -17.76
C PHE A 152 3.70 -16.50 -18.64
N LEU A 153 4.89 -17.05 -18.38
CA LEU A 153 6.11 -16.75 -19.14
C LEU A 153 5.98 -17.11 -20.62
N LYS A 154 5.26 -18.20 -20.94
CA LYS A 154 5.04 -18.64 -22.33
C LYS A 154 4.02 -17.77 -23.06
N ASN A 155 2.94 -17.39 -22.40
CA ASN A 155 1.80 -16.71 -23.03
C ASN A 155 1.86 -15.18 -22.88
N GLY A 156 2.68 -14.67 -21.97
CA GLY A 156 2.70 -13.28 -21.53
C GLY A 156 1.48 -12.87 -20.69
N SER A 157 0.69 -13.83 -20.20
CA SER A 157 -0.55 -13.58 -19.47
C SER A 157 -0.87 -14.69 -18.47
N TRP A 158 -1.38 -14.28 -17.31
CA TRP A 158 -1.72 -15.19 -16.22
C TRP A 158 -2.97 -16.01 -16.58
N PRO A 159 -2.96 -17.33 -16.32
CA PRO A 159 -4.03 -18.23 -16.75
C PRO A 159 -5.23 -18.16 -15.80
N TRP A 160 -6.05 -17.11 -15.90
CA TRP A 160 -7.26 -16.99 -15.10
C TRP A 160 -8.37 -17.89 -15.62
N SER A 161 -9.13 -18.48 -14.70
CA SER A 161 -10.37 -19.19 -14.98
C SER A 161 -11.40 -18.28 -15.69
N SER A 162 -12.24 -18.87 -16.54
CA SER A 162 -13.25 -18.14 -17.30
C SER A 162 -14.25 -17.39 -16.40
N GLU A 163 -14.49 -17.93 -15.21
CA GLU A 163 -15.34 -17.34 -14.18
C GLU A 163 -14.73 -16.02 -13.65
N VAL A 164 -13.45 -16.02 -13.30
CA VAL A 164 -12.75 -14.83 -12.83
C VAL A 164 -12.63 -13.79 -13.93
N GLN A 165 -12.35 -14.21 -15.16
CA GLN A 165 -12.35 -13.29 -16.30
C GLN A 165 -13.72 -12.62 -16.51
N ARG A 166 -14.82 -13.34 -16.27
CA ARG A 166 -16.18 -12.78 -16.31
C ARG A 166 -16.37 -11.77 -15.19
N MET A 167 -16.12 -12.16 -13.93
CA MET A 167 -16.28 -11.26 -12.78
C MET A 167 -15.48 -9.96 -12.93
N TYR A 168 -14.25 -10.05 -13.45
CA TYR A 168 -13.45 -8.86 -13.72
C TYR A 168 -14.07 -7.96 -14.79
N ARG A 169 -14.53 -8.52 -15.91
CA ARG A 169 -15.18 -7.73 -16.97
C ARG A 169 -16.46 -7.06 -16.49
N ASP A 170 -17.27 -7.78 -15.71
CA ASP A 170 -18.50 -7.26 -15.13
C ASP A 170 -18.18 -6.08 -14.20
N ALA A 171 -17.19 -6.24 -13.30
CA ALA A 171 -16.75 -5.18 -12.39
C ALA A 171 -16.22 -3.92 -13.12
N ILE A 172 -15.50 -4.08 -14.24
CA ILE A 172 -15.05 -2.93 -15.05
C ILE A 172 -16.23 -2.29 -15.79
N ALA A 173 -17.15 -3.09 -16.33
CA ALA A 173 -18.31 -2.58 -17.08
C ALA A 173 -19.29 -1.80 -16.20
N GLU A 174 -19.43 -2.19 -14.93
CA GLU A 174 -20.29 -1.53 -13.95
C GLU A 174 -19.63 -0.31 -13.29
N ASN A 175 -18.32 -0.12 -13.49
CA ASN A 175 -17.58 0.97 -12.89
C ASN A 175 -17.88 2.32 -13.57
N SER A 176 -18.51 3.24 -12.85
CA SER A 176 -18.86 4.57 -13.37
C SER A 176 -17.68 5.51 -13.60
N TYR A 177 -16.50 5.20 -13.04
CA TYR A 177 -15.31 6.04 -13.11
C TYR A 177 -14.33 5.60 -14.20
N ILE A 178 -14.33 4.32 -14.56
CA ILE A 178 -13.42 3.73 -15.54
C ILE A 178 -14.15 3.60 -16.88
N SER A 179 -13.77 4.42 -17.86
CA SER A 179 -14.32 4.36 -19.23
C SER A 179 -13.39 3.61 -20.17
N THR A 180 -13.08 2.36 -19.83
CA THR A 180 -12.23 1.49 -20.66
C THR A 180 -12.99 0.27 -21.14
N ASN A 181 -12.58 -0.31 -22.28
CA ASN A 181 -13.18 -1.54 -22.77
C ASN A 181 -12.84 -2.71 -21.82
N PRO A 182 -13.83 -3.43 -21.25
CA PRO A 182 -13.56 -4.50 -20.29
C PRO A 182 -12.66 -5.62 -20.81
N GLY A 183 -12.74 -5.93 -22.11
CA GLY A 183 -11.91 -6.95 -22.76
C GLY A 183 -10.45 -6.53 -22.87
N SER A 184 -10.19 -5.27 -23.23
CA SER A 184 -8.83 -4.71 -23.25
C SER A 184 -8.24 -4.65 -21.83
N SER A 185 -9.01 -4.15 -20.86
CA SER A 185 -8.59 -4.08 -19.46
C SER A 185 -8.24 -5.45 -18.88
N LEU A 186 -8.99 -6.49 -19.26
CA LEU A 186 -8.68 -7.87 -18.85
C LEU A 186 -7.28 -8.30 -19.34
N GLY A 187 -6.99 -8.06 -20.62
CA GLY A 187 -5.70 -8.44 -21.20
C GLY A 187 -4.51 -7.74 -20.52
N ASP A 188 -4.67 -6.48 -20.13
CA ASP A 188 -3.63 -5.75 -19.40
C ASP A 188 -3.52 -6.21 -17.94
N ALA A 189 -4.64 -6.45 -17.27
CA ALA A 189 -4.64 -6.96 -15.90
C ALA A 189 -3.98 -8.35 -15.80
N GLN A 190 -4.21 -9.22 -16.79
CA GLN A 190 -3.58 -10.55 -16.86
C GLN A 190 -2.06 -10.50 -17.09
N LYS A 191 -1.47 -9.38 -17.50
CA LYS A 191 0.00 -9.25 -17.58
C LYS A 191 0.65 -9.02 -16.21
N VAL A 192 -0.15 -8.62 -15.23
CA VAL A 192 0.32 -8.16 -13.91
C VAL A 192 -0.17 -9.08 -12.80
N TYR A 193 -1.47 -9.33 -12.73
CA TYR A 193 -2.10 -10.03 -11.60
C TYR A 193 -2.34 -11.50 -11.91
N ASN A 194 -1.92 -12.40 -11.03
CA ASN A 194 -2.34 -13.80 -11.07
C ASN A 194 -3.80 -13.93 -10.61
N GLU A 195 -4.41 -15.12 -10.77
CA GLU A 195 -5.83 -15.33 -10.43
C GLU A 195 -6.13 -15.03 -8.95
N ASN A 196 -5.25 -15.42 -8.03
CA ASN A 196 -5.47 -15.19 -6.61
C ASN A 196 -5.34 -13.71 -6.23
N ALA A 197 -4.42 -12.98 -6.86
CA ALA A 197 -4.28 -11.54 -6.69
C ALA A 197 -5.52 -10.79 -7.18
N ILE A 198 -6.05 -11.13 -8.36
CA ILE A 198 -7.25 -10.46 -8.88
C ILE A 198 -8.50 -10.83 -8.09
N LYS A 199 -8.62 -12.08 -7.60
CA LYS A 199 -9.71 -12.46 -6.71
C LYS A 199 -9.73 -11.62 -5.43
N GLN A 200 -8.56 -11.38 -4.83
CA GLN A 200 -8.44 -10.49 -3.68
C GLN A 200 -8.91 -9.07 -4.01
N LEU A 201 -8.42 -8.50 -5.12
CA LEU A 201 -8.84 -7.16 -5.54
C LEU A 201 -10.35 -7.06 -5.78
N LEU A 202 -10.95 -8.05 -6.45
CA LEU A 202 -12.39 -8.11 -6.67
C LEU A 202 -13.16 -8.26 -5.35
N SER A 203 -12.64 -9.05 -4.41
CA SER A 203 -13.26 -9.25 -3.09
C SER A 203 -13.26 -7.96 -2.27
N TRP A 204 -12.23 -7.12 -2.38
CA TRP A 204 -12.18 -5.83 -1.69
C TRP A 204 -13.14 -4.81 -2.28
N ASN A 205 -13.49 -4.92 -3.56
CA ASN A 205 -14.46 -4.06 -4.24
C ASN A 205 -15.90 -4.62 -4.17
N SER A 206 -16.23 -5.31 -3.09
CA SER A 206 -17.57 -5.87 -2.84
C SER A 206 -18.06 -5.42 -1.47
N LYS A 207 -19.36 -5.60 -1.18
CA LYS A 207 -19.92 -5.17 0.10
C LYS A 207 -19.32 -5.91 1.30
N GLU A 208 -18.93 -7.18 1.14
CA GLU A 208 -18.23 -7.92 2.19
C GLU A 208 -16.83 -7.35 2.36
N GLY A 209 -16.15 -7.00 1.26
CA GLY A 209 -14.87 -6.28 1.29
C GLY A 209 -14.96 -4.93 2.02
N ASP A 210 -15.98 -4.13 1.72
CA ASP A 210 -16.26 -2.84 2.37
C ASP A 210 -16.47 -3.02 3.88
N PHE A 211 -17.20 -4.07 4.28
CA PHE A 211 -17.34 -4.42 5.69
C PHE A 211 -16.00 -4.78 6.35
N LEU A 212 -15.16 -5.58 5.69
CA LEU A 212 -13.86 -5.97 6.26
C LEU A 212 -12.90 -4.78 6.37
N LEU A 213 -12.82 -3.94 5.34
CA LEU A 213 -11.86 -2.83 5.26
C LEU A 213 -12.36 -1.55 5.94
N GLY A 214 -13.59 -1.16 5.64
CA GLY A 214 -14.22 0.07 6.12
C GLY A 214 -15.01 -0.11 7.41
N GLY A 215 -15.47 -1.32 7.69
CA GLY A 215 -16.36 -1.60 8.81
C GLY A 215 -17.80 -1.23 8.55
N VAL A 216 -18.60 -1.32 9.59
CA VAL A 216 -20.03 -1.01 9.58
C VAL A 216 -20.40 -0.07 10.73
N THR A 217 -21.33 0.83 10.47
CA THR A 217 -21.92 1.68 11.51
C THR A 217 -22.91 0.88 12.34
N ILE A 218 -22.71 0.85 13.66
CA ILE A 218 -23.54 0.11 14.62
C ILE A 218 -24.42 1.05 15.47
N GLY A 219 -24.50 2.31 15.07
CA GLY A 219 -25.36 3.31 15.71
C GLY A 219 -24.68 4.67 15.83
N HIS A 220 -25.52 5.68 15.98
CA HIS A 220 -25.12 7.06 16.19
C HIS A 220 -25.07 7.37 17.69
N PRO A 221 -23.94 7.88 18.25
CA PRO A 221 -23.89 8.30 19.64
C PRO A 221 -24.87 9.44 19.90
N LYS A 222 -25.52 9.44 21.07
CA LYS A 222 -26.46 10.49 21.45
C LYS A 222 -25.73 11.84 21.55
N ASP A 223 -26.40 12.91 21.11
CA ASP A 223 -25.93 14.30 21.23
C ASP A 223 -24.65 14.61 20.43
N MET A 224 -24.37 13.85 19.37
CA MET A 224 -23.19 14.04 18.51
C MET A 224 -23.54 14.52 17.08
N PRO A 225 -22.59 15.14 16.36
CA PRO A 225 -22.74 15.44 14.94
C PRO A 225 -23.00 14.19 14.09
N LYS A 226 -23.97 14.24 13.16
CA LYS A 226 -24.43 13.10 12.32
C LYS A 226 -23.32 12.33 11.58
N ASN A 227 -22.15 12.93 11.39
CA ASN A 227 -21.00 12.31 10.74
C ASN A 227 -20.12 11.46 11.67
N ILE A 228 -20.44 11.41 12.98
CA ILE A 228 -19.71 10.59 13.95
C ILE A 228 -20.56 9.38 14.32
N ASN A 229 -20.02 8.19 14.07
CA ASN A 229 -20.73 6.94 14.27
C ASN A 229 -19.89 5.95 15.08
N ASN A 230 -20.57 5.10 15.84
CA ASN A 230 -19.94 3.92 16.42
C ASN A 230 -19.75 2.89 15.32
N THR A 231 -18.59 2.24 15.29
CA THR A 231 -18.25 1.30 14.21
C THR A 231 -17.75 -0.02 14.75
N VAL A 232 -17.90 -1.06 13.93
CA VAL A 232 -17.20 -2.34 14.07
C VAL A 232 -16.44 -2.59 12.76
N ARG A 233 -15.15 -2.90 12.84
CA ARG A 233 -14.32 -3.18 11.67
C ARG A 233 -13.25 -4.21 12.00
N CYS A 234 -12.65 -4.80 10.98
CA CYS A 234 -11.47 -5.61 11.14
C CYS A 234 -10.23 -4.74 11.33
N VAL A 235 -9.36 -5.13 12.24
CA VAL A 235 -8.05 -4.50 12.46
C VAL A 235 -6.98 -5.57 12.56
N ALA A 236 -5.77 -5.27 12.09
CA ALA A 236 -4.62 -6.12 12.32
C ALA A 236 -4.35 -6.22 13.82
N SER A 237 -4.20 -7.44 14.33
CA SER A 237 -3.75 -7.66 15.70
C SER A 237 -2.22 -7.52 15.77
N VAL A 238 -1.71 -7.02 16.89
CA VAL A 238 -0.25 -6.97 17.14
C VAL A 238 0.33 -8.40 17.26
N ASP A 239 -0.50 -9.35 17.67
CA ASP A 239 -0.10 -10.72 18.01
C ASP A 239 -0.39 -11.75 16.89
N GLY A 240 -0.87 -11.31 15.72
CA GLY A 240 -1.19 -12.22 14.61
C GLY A 240 -2.44 -11.82 13.83
N ASP A 241 -3.37 -12.76 13.72
CA ASP A 241 -4.56 -12.68 12.86
C ASP A 241 -5.42 -11.44 13.12
N ALA A 242 -6.06 -10.93 12.06
CA ALA A 242 -6.98 -9.81 12.13
C ALA A 242 -8.19 -10.13 13.02
N VAL A 243 -8.59 -9.14 13.83
CA VAL A 243 -9.68 -9.25 14.80
C VAL A 243 -10.72 -8.16 14.60
N LEU A 244 -11.92 -8.36 15.14
CA LEU A 244 -12.98 -7.34 15.16
C LEU A 244 -12.72 -6.34 16.29
N GLU A 245 -12.65 -5.05 15.95
CA GLU A 245 -12.58 -3.95 16.90
C GLU A 245 -13.86 -3.12 16.82
N LYS A 246 -14.51 -2.95 17.97
CA LYS A 246 -15.59 -1.99 18.17
C LYS A 246 -15.00 -0.66 18.64
N THR A 247 -15.36 0.40 17.94
CA THR A 247 -15.01 1.78 18.29
C THR A 247 -16.27 2.52 18.72
N ILE A 248 -16.31 2.95 19.98
CA ILE A 248 -17.37 3.78 20.55
C ILE A 248 -16.84 5.18 20.76
N TYR A 249 -17.53 6.18 20.24
CA TYR A 249 -17.18 7.57 20.46
C TYR A 249 -17.76 8.09 21.78
N ASN A 250 -16.90 8.69 22.62
CA ASN A 250 -17.24 9.16 23.96
C ASN A 250 -17.20 10.69 24.10
N GLY A 251 -17.22 11.43 22.98
CA GLY A 251 -17.14 12.89 22.98
C GLY A 251 -15.73 13.41 22.83
N TYR A 252 -15.47 14.60 23.38
CA TYR A 252 -14.18 15.28 23.24
C TYR A 252 -13.38 15.23 24.53
N ASN A 253 -12.07 15.06 24.42
CA ASN A 253 -11.14 15.18 25.53
C ASN A 253 -11.15 16.64 26.02
N GLY A 254 -11.47 16.84 27.30
CA GLY A 254 -11.59 18.17 27.92
C GLY A 254 -10.28 18.97 27.99
N ILE A 255 -9.12 18.37 27.73
CA ILE A 255 -7.81 19.04 27.79
C ILE A 255 -7.45 19.67 26.44
N ASN A 256 -7.62 18.94 25.34
CA ASN A 256 -7.13 19.34 24.01
C ASN A 256 -8.22 19.36 22.94
N GLY A 257 -9.47 19.07 23.28
CA GLY A 257 -10.59 19.05 22.33
C GLY A 257 -10.50 17.94 21.28
N SER A 258 -9.61 16.96 21.44
CA SER A 258 -9.50 15.83 20.52
C SER A 258 -10.67 14.85 20.70
N MET A 259 -11.05 14.16 19.63
CA MET A 259 -12.08 13.13 19.67
C MET A 259 -11.63 11.95 20.55
N ALA A 260 -12.43 11.63 21.56
CA ALA A 260 -12.18 10.53 22.48
C ALA A 260 -12.95 9.28 22.04
N TYR A 261 -12.21 8.19 21.84
CA TYR A 261 -12.77 6.90 21.43
C TYR A 261 -12.44 5.83 22.48
N LYS A 262 -13.39 4.92 22.71
CA LYS A 262 -13.15 3.66 23.41
C LYS A 262 -13.14 2.54 22.39
N LYS A 263 -12.03 1.84 22.34
CA LYS A 263 -11.83 0.67 21.48
C LYS A 263 -11.90 -0.60 22.33
N SER A 264 -12.56 -1.62 21.81
CA SER A 264 -12.63 -2.94 22.45
C SER A 264 -12.71 -4.03 21.39
N VAL A 265 -11.97 -5.11 21.60
CA VAL A 265 -12.10 -6.32 20.77
C VAL A 265 -13.49 -6.91 20.96
N VAL A 266 -14.11 -7.36 19.87
CA VAL A 266 -15.42 -8.00 19.84
C VAL A 266 -15.23 -9.48 19.61
N SER A 267 -15.95 -10.31 20.36
CA SER A 267 -15.99 -11.76 20.13
C SER A 267 -16.79 -12.07 18.86
N ASN A 268 -16.39 -13.12 18.13
CA ASN A 268 -17.08 -13.51 16.91
C ASN A 268 -18.55 -13.89 17.20
N GLU A 269 -18.83 -14.45 18.37
CA GLU A 269 -20.16 -14.85 18.82
C GLU A 269 -21.13 -13.66 18.99
N GLU A 270 -20.60 -12.49 19.33
CA GLU A 270 -21.39 -11.28 19.55
C GLU A 270 -21.73 -10.56 18.24
N LEU A 271 -20.98 -10.81 17.17
CA LEU A 271 -21.08 -10.05 15.93
C LEU A 271 -22.50 -9.98 15.35
N PRO A 272 -23.27 -11.10 15.26
CA PRO A 272 -24.64 -11.07 14.74
C PRO A 272 -25.62 -10.23 15.57
N ASN A 273 -25.29 -9.95 16.84
CA ASN A 273 -26.12 -9.12 17.72
C ASN A 273 -25.75 -7.63 17.65
N ILE A 274 -24.53 -7.33 17.20
CA ILE A 274 -23.99 -5.97 17.17
C ILE A 274 -24.11 -5.37 15.77
N VAL A 275 -23.96 -6.17 14.72
CA VAL A 275 -24.02 -5.73 13.33
C VAL A 275 -25.36 -6.12 12.72
N PRO A 276 -26.24 -5.15 12.42
CA PRO A 276 -27.49 -5.41 11.74
C PRO A 276 -27.27 -6.11 10.40
N GLY A 277 -28.13 -7.09 10.09
CA GLY A 277 -28.06 -7.83 8.83
C GLY A 277 -26.90 -8.83 8.71
N PHE A 278 -26.05 -8.97 9.73
CA PHE A 278 -24.96 -9.94 9.74
C PHE A 278 -25.42 -11.32 10.23
N ALA A 279 -25.02 -12.38 9.53
CA ALA A 279 -25.16 -13.75 10.01
C ALA A 279 -24.09 -14.69 9.43
N TYR A 280 -23.68 -15.67 10.22
CA TYR A 280 -22.80 -16.74 9.78
C TYR A 280 -23.55 -17.82 8.98
N LEU A 281 -22.90 -18.38 7.95
CA LEU A 281 -23.49 -19.44 7.13
C LEU A 281 -23.12 -20.86 7.60
N LYS A 282 -21.89 -21.05 8.12
CA LYS A 282 -21.38 -22.38 8.53
C LYS A 282 -21.07 -22.49 10.04
N GLY A 283 -21.53 -21.52 10.84
CA GLY A 283 -21.23 -21.41 12.28
C GLY A 283 -20.29 -20.25 12.59
N VAL A 284 -20.07 -20.00 13.88
CA VAL A 284 -19.24 -18.87 14.34
C VAL A 284 -17.79 -19.11 13.94
N CYS A 285 -17.20 -18.10 13.30
CA CYS A 285 -15.83 -18.08 12.83
C CYS A 285 -15.32 -16.64 12.77
N ASN A 286 -14.03 -16.44 12.49
CA ASN A 286 -13.45 -15.10 12.35
C ASN A 286 -13.72 -14.55 10.94
N PRO A 287 -14.61 -13.56 10.76
CA PRO A 287 -14.88 -12.99 9.44
C PRO A 287 -13.71 -12.14 8.93
N CYS A 288 -12.77 -11.72 9.79
CA CYS A 288 -11.61 -10.91 9.42
C CYS A 288 -10.44 -11.73 8.86
N ALA A 289 -10.53 -13.07 8.90
CA ALA A 289 -9.48 -13.98 8.45
C ALA A 289 -9.02 -13.78 6.97
N PRO A 290 -9.86 -13.28 6.04
CA PRO A 290 -9.40 -12.91 4.69
C PRO A 290 -8.36 -11.79 4.64
N LEU A 291 -8.19 -11.01 5.72
CA LEU A 291 -7.16 -9.96 5.82
C LEU A 291 -5.80 -10.50 6.33
N ASN A 292 -5.73 -11.77 6.69
CA ASN A 292 -4.49 -12.41 7.14
C ASN A 292 -3.55 -12.68 5.96
N SER A 293 -2.30 -13.03 6.27
CA SER A 293 -1.30 -13.45 5.28
C SER A 293 -0.74 -14.84 5.65
N PRO A 294 -1.13 -15.91 4.95
CA PRO A 294 -2.05 -15.95 3.81
C PRO A 294 -3.53 -15.71 4.20
N PRO A 295 -4.37 -15.24 3.28
CA PRO A 295 -5.81 -15.09 3.51
C PRO A 295 -6.50 -16.43 3.79
N ASP A 296 -7.45 -16.44 4.73
CA ASP A 296 -8.32 -17.58 4.99
C ASP A 296 -9.78 -17.24 4.67
N TYR A 297 -10.36 -18.02 3.74
CA TYR A 297 -11.75 -17.90 3.28
C TYR A 297 -12.67 -18.98 3.88
N SER A 298 -12.29 -19.57 5.01
CA SER A 298 -13.07 -20.61 5.68
C SER A 298 -14.35 -20.10 6.37
N CYS A 299 -14.52 -18.77 6.48
CA CYS A 299 -15.60 -18.13 7.24
C CYS A 299 -16.65 -17.46 6.35
N PRO A 300 -17.64 -18.21 5.82
CA PRO A 300 -18.72 -17.64 5.03
C PRO A 300 -19.78 -16.97 5.91
N PHE A 301 -20.18 -15.76 5.51
CA PHE A 301 -21.20 -14.96 6.19
C PHE A 301 -22.07 -14.21 5.19
N ILE A 302 -23.17 -13.64 5.68
CA ILE A 302 -23.98 -12.66 4.96
C ILE A 302 -23.97 -11.36 5.73
N ILE A 303 -24.03 -10.25 5.02
CA ILE A 303 -24.20 -8.92 5.58
C ILE A 303 -25.13 -8.10 4.68
N ASP A 304 -25.99 -7.30 5.30
CA ASP A 304 -26.82 -6.31 4.62
C ASP A 304 -26.26 -4.90 4.91
N THR A 305 -25.64 -4.30 3.89
CA THR A 305 -25.11 -2.94 3.93
C THR A 305 -26.07 -1.92 3.32
N GLY A 306 -27.34 -2.31 3.10
CA GLY A 306 -28.36 -1.49 2.43
C GLY A 306 -28.59 -1.86 0.96
N ASN A 307 -27.74 -2.71 0.39
CA ASN A 307 -27.86 -3.27 -0.96
C ASN A 307 -28.38 -4.72 -0.96
N GLY A 308 -28.99 -5.15 0.16
CA GLY A 308 -29.57 -6.48 0.31
C GLY A 308 -28.58 -7.54 0.79
N THR A 309 -29.10 -8.75 1.01
CA THR A 309 -28.39 -9.86 1.66
C THR A 309 -27.70 -10.82 0.70
N GLU A 310 -27.65 -10.50 -0.61
CA GLU A 310 -27.10 -11.38 -1.63
C GLU A 310 -25.57 -11.40 -1.58
N ILE A 311 -24.95 -12.57 -1.52
CA ILE A 311 -23.49 -12.70 -1.48
C ILE A 311 -22.92 -12.34 -2.85
N SER A 312 -21.85 -11.55 -2.89
CA SER A 312 -21.19 -11.24 -4.17
C SER A 312 -20.56 -12.48 -4.80
N ASP A 313 -20.65 -12.60 -6.13
CA ASP A 313 -20.12 -13.73 -6.92
C ASP A 313 -18.67 -14.11 -6.53
N ILE A 314 -17.83 -13.10 -6.27
CA ILE A 314 -16.44 -13.33 -5.87
C ILE A 314 -16.30 -14.04 -4.52
N TRP A 315 -17.18 -13.73 -3.56
CA TRP A 315 -17.18 -14.38 -2.25
C TRP A 315 -17.83 -15.77 -2.32
N GLU A 316 -18.84 -15.96 -3.17
CA GLU A 316 -19.33 -17.31 -3.48
C GLU A 316 -18.20 -18.20 -4.03
N ASN A 317 -17.39 -17.67 -4.94
CA ASN A 317 -16.22 -18.34 -5.48
C ASN A 317 -15.17 -18.65 -4.41
N LEU A 318 -14.77 -17.65 -3.61
CA LEU A 318 -13.75 -17.78 -2.57
C LEU A 318 -14.16 -18.74 -1.44
N TRP A 319 -15.44 -18.77 -1.08
CA TRP A 319 -15.98 -19.68 -0.06
C TRP A 319 -16.32 -21.08 -0.59
N GLY A 320 -16.18 -21.28 -1.91
CA GLY A 320 -16.55 -22.53 -2.57
C GLY A 320 -18.03 -22.87 -2.38
N ILE A 321 -18.90 -21.87 -2.31
CA ILE A 321 -20.35 -22.07 -2.19
C ILE A 321 -21.00 -21.78 -3.54
N THR A 322 -21.57 -22.81 -4.16
CA THR A 322 -22.25 -22.64 -5.46
C THR A 322 -23.73 -22.35 -5.23
N GLY A 323 -24.21 -21.20 -5.71
CA GLY A 323 -25.63 -20.97 -5.95
C GLY A 323 -26.50 -20.88 -4.70
N VAL A 324 -26.16 -19.99 -3.77
CA VAL A 324 -27.02 -19.68 -2.61
C VAL A 324 -28.24 -18.83 -3.03
N LYS A 325 -28.80 -19.08 -4.21
CA LYS A 325 -30.13 -18.57 -4.60
C LYS A 325 -31.26 -19.38 -3.97
N LYS A 326 -31.01 -20.61 -3.46
CA LYS A 326 -32.06 -21.51 -2.92
C LYS A 326 -32.09 -21.73 -1.40
N GLU A 327 -31.05 -21.36 -0.64
CA GLU A 327 -31.08 -21.44 0.85
C GLU A 327 -31.52 -20.15 1.54
N LYS A 328 -31.72 -19.06 0.77
CA LYS A 328 -32.19 -17.75 1.24
C LYS A 328 -33.47 -17.81 2.09
N ASN A 329 -34.34 -18.79 1.84
CA ASN A 329 -35.63 -18.92 2.52
C ASN A 329 -35.59 -19.69 3.85
N LYS A 330 -34.50 -20.37 4.23
CA LYS A 330 -34.44 -21.11 5.50
C LYS A 330 -33.80 -20.30 6.63
N VAL A 331 -32.71 -19.58 6.36
CA VAL A 331 -31.99 -18.82 7.40
C VAL A 331 -32.84 -17.67 7.97
N PHE A 332 -33.67 -17.04 7.12
CA PHE A 332 -34.57 -15.96 7.54
C PHE A 332 -35.98 -16.42 7.96
N ALA A 333 -36.36 -17.67 7.73
CA ALA A 333 -37.67 -18.19 8.15
C ALA A 333 -37.67 -18.83 9.55
N THR A 334 -36.51 -19.16 10.11
CA THR A 334 -36.40 -19.81 11.44
C THR A 334 -36.12 -18.86 12.60
N ARG A 335 -35.87 -17.57 12.35
CA ARG A 335 -35.91 -16.55 13.41
C ARG A 335 -37.21 -15.78 13.25
N ASP A 336 -38.04 -15.77 14.29
CA ASP A 336 -39.17 -14.86 14.45
C ASP A 336 -38.67 -13.41 14.30
N ASN A 337 -38.60 -12.94 13.07
CA ASN A 337 -38.20 -11.59 12.71
C ASN A 337 -39.44 -10.74 12.47
N SER A 338 -40.37 -10.76 13.42
CA SER A 338 -41.50 -9.81 13.47
C SER A 338 -41.05 -8.35 13.60
N TYR A 339 -39.75 -8.09 13.73
CA TYR A 339 -39.14 -6.77 13.83
C TYR A 339 -38.46 -6.29 12.53
N LEU A 340 -38.36 -7.15 11.49
CA LEU A 340 -37.74 -6.79 10.20
C LEU A 340 -38.75 -6.57 9.06
N LEU A 341 -40.05 -6.74 9.33
CA LEU A 341 -41.09 -6.16 8.50
C LEU A 341 -41.53 -4.86 9.16
N GLY A 342 -40.98 -3.74 8.71
CA GLY A 342 -41.41 -2.38 9.06
C GLY A 342 -42.84 -2.10 8.63
N VAL A 343 -43.82 -2.72 9.29
CA VAL A 343 -45.21 -2.31 9.30
C VAL A 343 -45.63 -2.18 10.76
N SER A 344 -45.21 -1.09 11.40
CA SER A 344 -45.94 -0.59 12.56
C SER A 344 -47.28 -0.08 12.03
N ARG A 345 -48.31 -0.90 12.17
CA ARG A 345 -49.71 -0.49 11.94
C ARG A 345 -50.15 0.32 13.16
N LYS A 346 -49.71 1.58 13.20
CA LYS A 346 -50.25 2.75 13.93
C LYS A 346 -49.18 3.83 13.80
N ASP A 347 -49.47 4.78 12.93
CA ASP A 347 -49.06 6.19 12.95
C ASP A 347 -49.29 6.71 11.52
N LEU A 348 -50.60 6.83 11.22
CA LEU A 348 -51.08 7.83 10.27
C LEU A 348 -50.74 9.19 10.89
N ASP A 349 -50.30 10.12 10.04
CA ASP A 349 -50.13 11.55 10.32
C ASP A 349 -48.78 11.94 10.95
N LEU A 350 -47.76 12.11 10.11
CA LEU A 350 -46.96 13.34 10.06
C LEU A 350 -46.03 13.32 8.85
N GLU A 351 -46.29 14.23 7.92
CA GLU A 351 -45.43 14.55 6.77
C GLU A 351 -44.08 15.07 7.27
N ASP A 352 -42.98 14.44 6.87
CA ASP A 352 -41.70 15.10 6.60
C ASP A 352 -40.79 14.17 5.75
N PRO A 353 -40.06 14.71 4.76
CA PRO A 353 -39.37 13.91 3.76
C PRO A 353 -38.12 13.21 4.34
N ILE A 354 -38.03 11.90 4.09
CA ILE A 354 -36.82 11.10 4.31
C ILE A 354 -35.72 11.65 3.39
N VAL A 355 -34.77 12.39 3.97
CA VAL A 355 -33.52 12.76 3.31
C VAL A 355 -32.64 11.52 3.21
N LEU A 356 -32.59 10.92 2.02
CA LEU A 356 -31.60 9.93 1.63
C LEU A 356 -30.20 10.56 1.69
N ASN A 357 -29.46 10.27 2.76
CA ASN A 357 -28.05 10.63 2.84
C ASN A 357 -27.22 9.54 2.17
N MET A 358 -27.02 9.67 0.85
CA MET A 358 -25.99 8.94 0.12
C MET A 358 -24.63 9.43 0.61
N ASN A 359 -23.92 8.62 1.39
CA ASN A 359 -22.54 8.89 1.75
C ASN A 359 -21.65 7.80 1.13
N THR A 360 -21.34 8.01 -0.15
CA THR A 360 -20.23 7.40 -0.86
C THR A 360 -18.93 7.86 -0.22
N ASN A 361 -18.26 7.01 0.55
CA ASN A 361 -16.88 7.24 0.97
C ASN A 361 -16.00 6.10 0.46
N PHE A 362 -15.60 6.26 -0.79
CA PHE A 362 -14.45 5.65 -1.42
C PHE A 362 -13.18 6.37 -0.97
N TYR A 363 -12.11 5.66 -0.62
CA TYR A 363 -10.76 6.22 -0.72
C TYR A 363 -9.72 5.17 -1.11
N MET A 364 -8.94 5.56 -2.13
CA MET A 364 -7.57 5.12 -2.45
C MET A 364 -6.60 5.36 -1.29
#